data_AF-A0A7V0NE49-F1
#
_entry.id   AF-A0A7V0NE49-F1
#
_cell.length_a   1.000
_cell.length_b   1.000
_cell.length_c   1.000
_cell.angle_alpha   90.00
_cell.angle_beta   90.00
_cell.angle_gamma   90.00
#
_symmetry.space_group_name_H-M   'P 1'
#
loop_
_entity.id
_entity.type
_entity.pdbx_description
1 polymer ?
#
loop_
_entity_poly.entity_id
_entity_poly.type
_entity_poly.pdbx_seq_one_letter_code
_entity_poly.pdbx_strand_id
1 'polypeptide(L)'
;MKENKHIYIGLVHYPVFNKLKEVIITAVATVNIHDIARLAKTYELGGYFIINPLEDQHALVKRFLNHWLNGYGGKYNPLRIPPLRLVHCVYSIEEAIEHIKMEWKSKPKIIVTSARSYPHQLRYNEAKKLIKRKETPFFLLFGTAWGLAKDLISQADYVLKPIYGVGDYNHLSVRTAAAIILDRLLGGEDGCCSDD
;
A
#
# COMPACT_ATOMS: atom_id res chain seq x y z
N MET A 1 -7.35 -8.25 20.45
CA MET A 1 -7.38 -6.87 19.90
C MET A 1 -6.94 -6.93 18.43
N LYS A 2 -7.88 -7.30 17.54
CA LYS A 2 -7.65 -7.89 16.20
C LYS A 2 -7.40 -6.88 15.06
N GLU A 3 -7.22 -5.61 15.34
CA GLU A 3 -7.18 -4.60 14.29
C GLU A 3 -5.74 -4.16 14.00
N ASN A 4 -5.34 -4.20 12.72
CA ASN A 4 -4.06 -3.74 12.18
C ASN A 4 -4.18 -2.28 11.71
N LYS A 5 -5.02 -1.49 12.39
CA LYS A 5 -5.32 -0.09 12.05
C LYS A 5 -4.11 0.85 12.11
N HIS A 6 -3.00 0.41 12.71
CA HIS A 6 -1.74 1.13 12.71
C HIS A 6 -0.96 0.98 11.40
N ILE A 7 -1.41 0.12 10.48
CA ILE A 7 -0.73 -0.15 9.22
C ILE A 7 -1.53 0.45 8.08
N TYR A 8 -0.85 1.13 7.17
CA TYR A 8 -1.42 1.79 6.01
C TYR A 8 -0.69 1.38 4.73
N ILE A 9 -1.39 1.42 3.60
CA ILE A 9 -0.81 1.14 2.27
C ILE A 9 -0.77 2.43 1.46
N GLY A 10 0.34 2.73 0.78
CA GLY A 10 0.45 3.79 -0.20
C GLY A 10 0.81 3.24 -1.57
N LEU A 11 -0.05 3.45 -2.57
CA LEU A 11 0.25 3.19 -3.98
C LEU A 11 0.75 4.48 -4.63
N VAL A 12 2.06 4.51 -4.87
CA VAL A 12 2.79 5.70 -5.32
C VAL A 12 2.76 5.77 -6.85
N HIS A 13 2.13 6.83 -7.38
CA HIS A 13 2.17 7.18 -8.80
C HIS A 13 3.18 8.29 -9.10
N TYR A 14 3.65 8.97 -8.05
CA TYR A 14 4.76 9.92 -8.09
C TYR A 14 5.38 10.08 -6.69
N PRO A 15 6.72 10.13 -6.54
CA PRO A 15 7.74 9.98 -7.59
C PRO A 15 8.08 8.51 -7.86
N VAL A 16 7.96 8.08 -9.13
CA VAL A 16 8.33 6.72 -9.57
C VAL A 16 9.20 6.77 -10.82
N PHE A 17 9.91 5.69 -11.12
CA PHE A 17 10.75 5.60 -12.31
C PHE A 17 10.01 5.05 -13.54
N ASN A 18 10.46 5.49 -14.70
CA ASN A 18 10.18 4.86 -15.99
C ASN A 18 11.32 3.91 -16.42
N LYS A 19 11.26 3.44 -17.68
CA LYS A 19 12.27 2.58 -18.28
C LYS A 19 13.68 3.15 -18.39
N LEU A 20 13.78 4.46 -18.43
CA LEU A 20 15.01 5.22 -18.59
C LEU A 20 15.55 5.72 -17.23
N LYS A 21 14.93 5.32 -16.11
CA LYS A 21 15.22 5.80 -14.74
C LYS A 21 14.95 7.30 -14.55
N GLU A 22 14.06 7.86 -15.36
CA GLU A 22 13.55 9.22 -15.17
C GLU A 22 12.38 9.20 -14.19
N VAL A 23 12.28 10.23 -13.35
CA VAL A 23 11.15 10.40 -12.42
C VAL A 23 9.94 10.86 -13.22
N ILE A 24 8.86 10.09 -13.15
CA ILE A 24 7.62 10.34 -13.88
C ILE A 24 6.40 10.25 -12.95
N ILE A 25 5.26 10.71 -13.48
CA ILE A 25 3.94 10.48 -12.89
C ILE A 25 3.24 9.39 -13.71
N THR A 26 2.58 8.44 -13.05
CA THR A 26 1.84 7.36 -13.71
C THR A 26 0.32 7.55 -13.56
N ALA A 27 -0.44 6.98 -14.51
CA ALA A 27 -1.89 6.97 -14.43
C ALA A 27 -2.40 5.92 -13.43
N VAL A 28 -3.52 6.22 -12.77
CA VAL A 28 -4.16 5.30 -11.83
C VAL A 28 -4.93 4.22 -12.60
N ALA A 29 -4.47 2.97 -12.47
CA ALA A 29 -5.23 1.82 -12.96
C ALA A 29 -6.38 1.50 -11.98
N THR A 30 -7.63 1.65 -12.42
CA THR A 30 -8.84 1.48 -11.58
C THR A 30 -8.95 0.10 -10.92
N VAL A 31 -8.41 -0.95 -11.54
CA VAL A 31 -8.32 -2.30 -10.97
C VAL A 31 -7.48 -2.33 -9.68
N ASN A 32 -6.43 -1.51 -9.57
CA ASN A 32 -5.62 -1.42 -8.35
C ASN A 32 -6.38 -0.74 -7.21
N ILE A 33 -7.40 0.07 -7.51
CA ILE A 33 -8.27 0.66 -6.49
C ILE A 33 -9.05 -0.45 -5.78
N HIS A 34 -9.72 -1.32 -6.54
CA HIS A 34 -10.47 -2.44 -5.97
C HIS A 34 -9.57 -3.45 -5.27
N ASP A 35 -8.53 -3.93 -5.94
CA ASP A 35 -7.77 -5.08 -5.45
C ASP A 35 -6.98 -4.76 -4.19
N ILE A 36 -6.31 -3.59 -4.13
CA ILE A 36 -5.55 -3.21 -2.95
C ILE A 36 -6.47 -2.77 -1.81
N ALA A 37 -7.62 -2.14 -2.11
CA ALA A 37 -8.63 -1.85 -1.09
C ALA A 37 -9.13 -3.13 -0.43
N ARG A 38 -9.39 -4.20 -1.21
CA ARG A 38 -9.77 -5.51 -0.68
C ARG A 38 -8.70 -6.06 0.25
N LEU A 39 -7.43 -6.02 -0.15
CA LEU A 39 -6.33 -6.43 0.73
C LEU A 39 -6.30 -5.62 2.03
N ALA A 40 -6.43 -4.29 1.93
CA ALA A 40 -6.47 -3.42 3.10
C ALA A 40 -7.62 -3.80 4.05
N LYS A 41 -8.79 -4.17 3.51
CA LYS A 41 -9.91 -4.62 4.32
C LYS A 41 -9.72 -6.03 4.88
N THR A 42 -9.22 -6.97 4.08
CA THR A 42 -8.96 -8.37 4.49
C THR A 42 -8.04 -8.45 5.70
N TYR A 43 -6.99 -7.62 5.74
CA TYR A 43 -6.05 -7.57 6.85
C TYR A 43 -6.41 -6.52 7.93
N GLU A 44 -7.60 -5.89 7.83
CA GLU A 44 -8.11 -4.85 8.75
C GLU A 44 -7.11 -3.71 9.01
N LEU A 45 -6.59 -3.15 7.91
CA LEU A 45 -5.64 -2.04 7.90
C LEU A 45 -6.33 -0.69 8.16
N GLY A 46 -5.53 0.32 8.49
CA GLY A 46 -6.00 1.68 8.79
C GLY A 46 -6.45 2.48 7.57
N GLY A 47 -5.93 2.16 6.39
CA GLY A 47 -6.28 2.87 5.16
C GLY A 47 -5.39 2.53 3.97
N TYR A 48 -5.86 2.94 2.78
CA TYR A 48 -5.18 2.78 1.51
C TYR A 48 -5.14 4.12 0.77
N PHE A 49 -3.93 4.66 0.59
CA PHE A 49 -3.67 5.92 -0.09
C PHE A 49 -3.22 5.70 -1.53
N ILE A 50 -3.89 6.37 -2.46
CA ILE A 50 -3.47 6.55 -3.85
C ILE A 50 -2.79 7.91 -3.93
N ILE A 51 -1.48 7.92 -4.19
CA ILE A 51 -0.68 9.14 -4.18
C ILE A 51 -0.42 9.55 -5.63
N ASN A 52 -1.04 10.65 -6.06
CA ASN A 52 -0.91 11.17 -7.42
C ASN A 52 -1.11 12.70 -7.45
N PRO A 53 -0.19 13.50 -8.02
CA PRO A 53 -0.30 14.95 -8.01
C PRO A 53 -1.26 15.52 -9.06
N LEU A 54 -1.79 14.70 -9.98
CA LEU A 54 -2.58 15.18 -11.12
C LEU A 54 -4.09 15.20 -10.84
N GLU A 55 -4.71 16.36 -11.06
CA GLU A 55 -6.14 16.59 -10.77
C GLU A 55 -7.08 15.67 -11.56
N ASP A 56 -6.75 15.34 -12.80
CA ASP A 56 -7.53 14.43 -13.63
C ASP A 56 -7.59 13.01 -13.06
N GLN A 57 -6.51 12.57 -12.42
CA GLN A 57 -6.42 11.30 -11.71
C GLN A 57 -7.27 11.31 -10.43
N HIS A 58 -7.27 12.41 -9.68
CA HIS A 58 -8.18 12.60 -8.54
C HIS A 58 -9.65 12.56 -8.97
N ALA A 59 -9.98 13.25 -10.06
CA ALA A 59 -11.32 13.22 -10.63
C ALA A 59 -11.73 11.81 -11.06
N LEU A 60 -10.82 11.03 -11.66
CA LEU A 60 -11.04 9.62 -12.00
C LEU A 60 -11.36 8.78 -10.76
N VAL A 61 -10.51 8.85 -9.73
CA VAL A 61 -10.69 8.09 -8.47
C VAL A 61 -12.00 8.49 -7.79
N LYS A 62 -12.31 9.78 -7.72
CA LYS A 62 -13.56 10.28 -7.13
C LYS A 62 -14.80 9.76 -7.86
N ARG A 63 -14.83 9.81 -9.19
CA ARG A 63 -15.95 9.25 -9.98
C ARG A 63 -16.10 7.75 -9.74
N PHE A 64 -14.98 7.03 -9.72
CA PHE A 64 -14.97 5.60 -9.46
C PHE A 64 -15.53 5.28 -8.07
N LEU A 65 -15.03 5.94 -7.02
CA LEU A 65 -15.53 5.73 -5.65
C LEU A 65 -17.01 6.08 -5.54
N ASN A 66 -17.46 7.19 -6.13
CA ASN A 66 -18.87 7.57 -6.09
C ASN A 66 -19.78 6.52 -6.75
N HIS A 67 -19.37 5.94 -7.89
CA HIS A 67 -20.11 4.86 -8.55
C HIS A 67 -20.35 3.65 -7.63
N TRP A 68 -19.35 3.28 -6.83
CA TRP A 68 -19.42 2.11 -5.95
C TRP A 68 -20.00 2.41 -4.57
N LEU A 69 -19.71 3.57 -3.98
CA LEU A 69 -20.15 3.91 -2.62
C LEU A 69 -21.59 4.41 -2.59
N ASN A 70 -21.99 5.22 -3.60
CA ASN A 70 -23.29 5.91 -3.63
C ASN A 70 -24.12 5.55 -4.86
N GLY A 71 -23.48 5.03 -5.92
CA GLY A 71 -24.10 4.75 -7.21
C GLY A 71 -24.61 3.31 -7.37
N TYR A 72 -24.89 2.96 -8.62
CA TYR A 72 -25.42 1.64 -8.99
C TYR A 72 -24.48 0.49 -8.60
N GLY A 73 -23.15 0.69 -8.68
CA GLY A 73 -22.18 -0.36 -8.38
C GLY A 73 -22.34 -0.93 -6.97
N GLY A 74 -22.60 -0.06 -5.98
CA GLY A 74 -22.85 -0.46 -4.59
C GLY A 74 -24.19 -1.14 -4.39
N LYS A 75 -25.23 -0.73 -5.14
CA LYS A 75 -26.54 -1.41 -5.13
C LYS A 75 -26.45 -2.81 -5.75
N TYR A 76 -25.69 -2.95 -6.83
CA TYR A 76 -25.48 -4.20 -7.53
C TYR A 76 -24.62 -5.19 -6.72
N ASN A 77 -23.54 -4.71 -6.09
CA ASN A 77 -22.69 -5.54 -5.25
C ASN A 77 -22.26 -4.80 -3.97
N PRO A 78 -23.08 -4.89 -2.91
CA PRO A 78 -22.80 -4.23 -1.62
C PRO A 78 -21.49 -4.68 -0.95
N LEU A 79 -21.03 -5.91 -1.22
CA LEU A 79 -19.78 -6.45 -0.64
C LEU A 79 -18.52 -5.69 -1.09
N ARG A 80 -18.61 -4.89 -2.16
CA ARG A 80 -17.50 -4.06 -2.64
C ARG A 80 -17.37 -2.73 -1.90
N ILE A 81 -18.39 -2.32 -1.14
CA ILE A 81 -18.42 -1.03 -0.45
C ILE A 81 -17.41 -0.97 0.70
N PRO A 82 -17.34 -1.95 1.65
CA PRO A 82 -16.51 -1.81 2.83
C PRO A 82 -15.02 -1.58 2.54
N PRO A 83 -14.39 -2.32 1.59
CA PRO A 83 -13.00 -2.04 1.22
C PRO A 83 -12.78 -0.65 0.65
N LEU A 84 -13.70 -0.16 -0.19
CA LEU A 84 -13.55 1.13 -0.86
C LEU A 84 -13.67 2.34 0.08
N ARG A 85 -14.24 2.15 1.27
CA ARG A 85 -14.26 3.20 2.31
C ARG A 85 -12.87 3.49 2.90
N LEU A 86 -11.91 2.59 2.72
CA LEU A 86 -10.53 2.77 3.16
C LEU A 86 -9.68 3.56 2.16
N VAL A 87 -10.23 3.89 0.98
CA VAL A 87 -9.46 4.52 -0.10
C VAL A 87 -9.42 6.04 0.08
N HIS A 88 -8.21 6.59 0.07
CA HIS A 88 -7.94 8.02 0.06
C HIS A 88 -7.11 8.36 -1.17
N CYS A 89 -7.49 9.40 -1.91
CA CYS A 89 -6.66 9.96 -2.99
C CYS A 89 -6.01 11.24 -2.47
N VAL A 90 -4.68 11.32 -2.53
CA VAL A 90 -3.89 12.44 -2.00
C VAL A 90 -2.88 12.92 -3.03
N TYR A 91 -2.47 14.18 -2.93
CA TYR A 91 -1.56 14.81 -3.89
C TYR A 91 -0.10 14.44 -3.62
N SER A 92 0.26 14.07 -2.39
CA SER A 92 1.64 13.71 -2.05
C SER A 92 1.76 12.67 -0.92
N ILE A 93 2.97 12.16 -0.72
CA ILE A 93 3.28 11.23 0.37
C ILE A 93 3.17 11.94 1.72
N GLU A 94 3.57 13.22 1.77
CA GLU A 94 3.52 14.07 2.96
C GLU A 94 2.08 14.30 3.42
N GLU A 95 1.14 14.47 2.48
CA GLU A 95 -0.28 14.58 2.81
C GLU A 95 -0.82 13.29 3.45
N ALA A 96 -0.45 12.11 2.93
CA ALA A 96 -0.79 10.83 3.57
C ALA A 96 -0.14 10.69 4.96
N ILE A 97 1.12 11.10 5.11
CA ILE A 97 1.82 11.10 6.41
C ILE A 97 1.09 11.97 7.42
N GLU A 98 0.66 13.18 7.04
CA GLU A 98 -0.07 14.07 7.93
C GLU A 98 -1.44 13.50 8.29
N HIS A 99 -2.15 12.90 7.33
CA HIS A 99 -3.40 12.18 7.60
C HIS A 99 -3.19 11.10 8.68
N ILE A 100 -2.21 10.21 8.50
CA ILE A 100 -1.92 9.15 9.46
C ILE A 100 -1.49 9.72 10.83
N LYS A 101 -0.70 10.81 10.83
CA LYS A 101 -0.26 11.49 12.05
C LYS A 101 -1.42 12.12 12.81
N MET A 102 -2.44 12.67 12.13
CA MET A 102 -3.62 13.21 12.80
C MET A 102 -4.41 12.12 13.53
N GLU A 103 -4.53 10.94 12.92
CA GLU A 103 -5.21 9.76 13.50
C GLU A 103 -4.43 9.17 14.69
N TRP A 104 -3.12 8.99 14.55
CA TRP A 104 -2.29 8.29 15.54
C TRP A 104 -1.54 9.19 16.53
N LYS A 105 -1.62 10.51 16.34
CA LYS A 105 -0.82 11.52 17.08
C LYS A 105 0.70 11.26 17.03
N SER A 106 1.15 10.50 16.03
CA SER A 106 2.55 10.10 15.85
C SER A 106 2.83 9.91 14.36
N LYS A 107 4.05 10.27 13.91
CA LYS A 107 4.45 10.08 12.51
C LYS A 107 4.59 8.58 12.21
N PRO A 108 4.08 8.10 11.07
CA PRO A 108 4.30 6.72 10.66
C PRO A 108 5.75 6.46 10.27
N LYS A 109 6.19 5.24 10.57
CA LYS A 109 7.42 4.67 10.02
C LYS A 109 7.18 4.21 8.58
N ILE A 110 8.01 4.66 7.67
CA ILE A 110 7.89 4.37 6.24
C ILE A 110 8.64 3.07 5.91
N ILE A 111 7.93 2.11 5.32
CA ILE A 111 8.53 0.89 4.78
C ILE A 111 8.33 0.89 3.27
N VAL A 112 9.42 1.01 2.52
CA VAL A 112 9.37 0.94 1.05
C VAL A 112 9.58 -0.50 0.56
N THR A 113 9.01 -0.79 -0.60
CA THR A 113 9.09 -2.10 -1.24
C THR A 113 9.76 -1.99 -2.61
N SER A 114 10.53 -3.01 -3.00
CA SER A 114 11.17 -3.07 -4.31
C SER A 114 11.41 -4.52 -4.73
N ALA A 115 11.39 -4.77 -6.04
CA ALA A 115 11.91 -6.02 -6.61
C ALA A 115 13.45 -6.05 -6.63
N ARG A 116 14.10 -4.87 -6.54
CA ARG A 116 15.57 -4.76 -6.51
C ARG A 116 16.10 -4.91 -5.09
N SER A 117 17.29 -5.50 -5.00
CA SER A 117 18.03 -5.62 -3.74
C SER A 117 18.73 -4.30 -3.39
N TYR A 118 18.67 -3.89 -2.12
CA TYR A 118 19.37 -2.74 -1.52
C TYR A 118 20.25 -3.17 -0.33
N PRO A 119 21.27 -2.41 0.08
CA PRO A 119 21.96 -2.65 1.34
C PRO A 119 20.99 -2.54 2.54
N HIS A 120 21.27 -3.30 3.62
CA HIS A 120 20.53 -3.21 4.89
C HIS A 120 19.00 -3.38 4.80
N GLN A 121 18.52 -4.41 4.09
CA GLN A 121 17.10 -4.72 4.00
C GLN A 121 16.52 -5.31 5.28
N LEU A 122 15.32 -4.85 5.64
CA LEU A 122 14.50 -5.42 6.70
C LEU A 122 13.92 -6.76 6.23
N ARG A 123 14.23 -7.85 6.96
CA ARG A 123 13.67 -9.18 6.66
C ARG A 123 12.22 -9.26 7.13
N TYR A 124 11.41 -10.11 6.50
CA TYR A 124 10.00 -10.29 6.86
C TYR A 124 9.78 -10.65 8.33
N ASN A 125 10.61 -11.54 8.90
CA ASN A 125 10.49 -11.92 10.32
C ASN A 125 10.80 -10.75 11.27
N GLU A 126 11.72 -9.87 10.89
CA GLU A 126 12.06 -8.67 11.66
C GLU A 126 10.94 -7.63 11.55
N ALA A 127 10.44 -7.39 10.33
CA ALA A 127 9.29 -6.52 10.08
C ALA A 127 8.04 -6.99 10.83
N LYS A 128 7.75 -8.30 10.82
CA LYS A 128 6.63 -8.90 11.57
C LYS A 128 6.74 -8.62 13.07
N LYS A 129 7.94 -8.82 13.65
CA LYS A 129 8.19 -8.51 15.07
C LYS A 129 8.03 -7.02 15.37
N LEU A 130 8.52 -6.14 14.50
CA LEU A 130 8.41 -4.70 14.65
C LEU A 130 6.95 -4.23 14.62
N ILE A 131 6.19 -4.66 13.61
CA ILE A 131 4.79 -4.30 13.41
C ILE A 131 3.90 -4.83 14.54
N LYS A 132 4.20 -6.02 15.08
CA LYS A 132 3.43 -6.63 16.18
C LYS A 132 3.48 -5.84 17.49
N ARG A 133 4.49 -4.96 17.69
CA ARG A 133 4.60 -4.14 18.91
C ARG A 133 3.52 -3.07 19.01
N LYS A 134 2.96 -2.62 17.86
CA LYS A 134 1.92 -1.58 17.78
C LYS A 134 2.26 -0.26 18.49
N GLU A 135 3.55 0.07 18.61
CA GLU A 135 4.04 1.30 19.27
C GLU A 135 3.94 2.55 18.38
N THR A 136 3.88 2.36 17.05
CA THR A 136 3.87 3.43 16.05
C THR A 136 3.08 2.97 14.83
N PRO A 137 2.47 3.90 14.07
CA PRO A 137 1.91 3.55 12.77
C PRO A 137 2.99 3.22 11.73
N PHE A 138 2.66 2.38 10.76
CA PHE A 138 3.51 1.99 9.64
C PHE A 138 2.83 2.33 8.32
N PHE A 139 3.60 2.85 7.38
CA PHE A 139 3.13 3.17 6.04
C PHE A 139 3.92 2.39 5.00
N LEU A 140 3.29 1.35 4.43
CA LEU A 140 3.87 0.48 3.42
C LEU A 140 3.73 1.12 2.04
N LEU A 141 4.83 1.50 1.41
CA LEU A 141 4.83 2.15 0.09
C LEU A 141 5.14 1.15 -1.02
N PHE A 142 4.28 1.15 -2.04
CA PHE A 142 4.37 0.34 -3.24
C PHE A 142 4.47 1.24 -4.46
N GLY A 143 5.51 1.03 -5.27
CA GLY A 143 5.72 1.78 -6.51
C GLY A 143 4.90 1.25 -7.67
N THR A 144 4.57 2.15 -8.59
CA THR A 144 4.03 1.81 -9.93
C THR A 144 5.15 1.89 -10.99
N ALA A 145 4.81 1.60 -12.26
CA ALA A 145 5.75 1.56 -13.38
C ALA A 145 7.02 0.75 -13.08
N TRP A 146 8.20 1.38 -13.06
CA TRP A 146 9.50 0.72 -12.83
C TRP A 146 9.98 0.82 -11.37
N GLY A 147 9.07 1.15 -10.45
CA GLY A 147 9.31 1.20 -9.02
C GLY A 147 9.53 2.62 -8.49
N LEU A 148 9.67 2.72 -7.17
CA LEU A 148 9.85 3.99 -6.46
C LEU A 148 11.14 4.71 -6.87
N ALA A 149 11.10 6.04 -6.85
CA ALA A 149 12.30 6.86 -7.06
C ALA A 149 13.37 6.58 -5.99
N LYS A 150 14.64 6.69 -6.36
CA LYS A 150 15.79 6.35 -5.48
C LYS A 150 15.80 7.23 -4.22
N ASP A 151 15.49 8.50 -4.36
CA ASP A 151 15.49 9.45 -3.25
C ASP A 151 14.44 9.07 -2.20
N LEU A 152 13.24 8.66 -2.65
CA LEU A 152 12.21 8.15 -1.75
C LEU A 152 12.66 6.88 -1.02
N ILE A 153 13.34 5.96 -1.71
CA ILE A 153 13.87 4.74 -1.06
C ILE A 153 14.92 5.11 -0.01
N SER A 154 15.78 6.10 -0.28
CA SER A 154 16.84 6.52 0.64
C SER A 154 16.34 7.25 1.89
N GLN A 155 15.16 7.84 1.84
CA GLN A 155 14.54 8.58 2.95
C GLN A 155 13.62 7.71 3.82
N ALA A 156 13.34 6.47 3.40
CA ALA A 156 12.48 5.56 4.14
C ALA A 156 13.16 5.05 5.42
N ASP A 157 12.37 4.82 6.48
CA ASP A 157 12.89 4.20 7.71
C ASP A 157 13.37 2.77 7.45
N TYR A 158 12.70 2.03 6.55
CA TYR A 158 13.03 0.66 6.21
C TYR A 158 12.84 0.35 4.73
N VAL A 159 13.73 -0.48 4.18
CA VAL A 159 13.55 -1.12 2.86
C VAL A 159 13.25 -2.59 3.09
N LEU A 160 12.07 -3.06 2.70
CA LEU A 160 11.69 -4.46 2.87
C LEU A 160 12.43 -5.35 1.89
N LYS A 161 12.84 -6.54 2.34
CA LYS A 161 13.48 -7.54 1.48
C LYS A 161 12.58 -7.88 0.28
N PRO A 162 13.11 -7.87 -0.98
CA PRO A 162 12.34 -8.25 -2.15
C PRO A 162 11.68 -9.62 -2.00
N ILE A 163 10.53 -9.77 -2.65
CA ILE A 163 9.95 -11.09 -2.86
C ILE A 163 10.86 -11.82 -3.84
N TYR A 164 11.31 -13.02 -3.48
CA TYR A 164 11.97 -13.94 -4.39
C TYR A 164 11.06 -15.16 -4.58
N GLY A 165 10.94 -15.62 -5.82
CA GLY A 165 10.34 -16.90 -6.16
C GLY A 165 11.37 -18.03 -6.10
N VAL A 166 11.05 -19.16 -6.70
CA VAL A 166 11.96 -20.32 -6.79
C VAL A 166 13.13 -20.05 -7.73
N GLY A 167 12.88 -19.31 -8.82
CA GLY A 167 13.90 -18.93 -9.80
C GLY A 167 14.23 -17.44 -9.77
N ASP A 168 14.83 -16.97 -10.87
CA ASP A 168 15.43 -15.63 -10.94
C ASP A 168 14.44 -14.50 -11.26
N TYR A 169 13.16 -14.82 -11.50
CA TYR A 169 12.12 -13.84 -11.82
C TYR A 169 11.37 -13.35 -10.57
N ASN A 170 11.36 -12.04 -10.35
CA ASN A 170 10.61 -11.43 -9.24
C ASN A 170 9.87 -10.11 -9.59
N HIS A 171 9.65 -9.85 -10.88
CA HIS A 171 8.92 -8.67 -11.36
C HIS A 171 7.40 -8.90 -11.28
N LEU A 172 6.87 -8.87 -10.05
CA LEU A 172 5.45 -9.06 -9.77
C LEU A 172 4.63 -7.80 -10.07
N SER A 173 3.34 -8.00 -10.36
CA SER A 173 2.39 -6.89 -10.35
C SER A 173 2.29 -6.30 -8.94
N VAL A 174 2.01 -4.99 -8.84
CA VAL A 174 1.91 -4.31 -7.54
C VAL A 174 0.84 -4.94 -6.64
N ARG A 175 -0.26 -5.42 -7.22
CA ARG A 175 -1.35 -6.09 -6.50
C ARG A 175 -0.88 -7.40 -5.88
N THR A 176 -0.15 -8.21 -6.67
CA THR A 176 0.40 -9.50 -6.21
C THR A 176 1.50 -9.29 -5.17
N ALA A 177 2.37 -8.30 -5.38
CA ALA A 177 3.41 -7.95 -4.42
C ALA A 177 2.80 -7.50 -3.09
N ALA A 178 1.79 -6.62 -3.13
CA ALA A 178 1.06 -6.18 -1.94
C ALA A 178 0.42 -7.36 -1.20
N ALA A 179 -0.26 -8.27 -1.91
CA ALA A 179 -0.87 -9.45 -1.30
C ALA A 179 0.17 -10.32 -0.56
N ILE A 180 1.27 -10.69 -1.24
CA ILE A 180 2.32 -11.54 -0.65
C ILE A 180 3.02 -10.83 0.52
N ILE A 181 3.27 -9.53 0.42
CA ILE A 181 3.90 -8.77 1.50
C ILE A 181 3.01 -8.71 2.72
N LEU A 182 1.72 -8.39 2.55
CA LEU A 182 0.77 -8.34 3.66
C LEU A 182 0.63 -9.72 4.31
N ASP A 183 0.54 -10.78 3.51
CA ASP A 183 0.46 -12.14 4.02
C ASP A 183 1.69 -12.54 4.83
N ARG A 184 2.90 -12.26 4.35
CA ARG A 184 4.13 -12.52 5.10
C ARG A 184 4.24 -11.71 6.40
N LEU A 185 3.69 -10.50 6.43
CA LEU A 185 3.75 -9.62 7.59
C LEU A 185 2.65 -9.93 8.63
N LEU A 186 1.45 -10.26 8.17
CA LEU A 186 0.23 -10.28 8.98
C LEU A 186 -0.47 -11.64 9.00
N GLY A 187 -0.20 -12.51 8.04
CA GLY A 187 -0.71 -13.89 7.95
C GLY A 187 -0.19 -14.80 9.07
N GLY A 188 -1.02 -15.80 9.41
CA GLY A 188 -0.64 -17.01 10.14
C GLY A 188 -0.20 -18.13 9.20
N GLU A 189 0.03 -19.34 9.74
CA GLU A 189 0.44 -20.49 8.91
C GLU A 189 -0.67 -20.93 7.96
N ASP A 190 -1.93 -20.92 8.41
CA ASP A 190 -3.12 -21.23 7.61
C ASP A 190 -4.02 -20.00 7.34
N GLY A 191 -3.48 -18.80 7.55
CA GLY A 191 -4.18 -17.52 7.42
C GLY A 191 -4.41 -16.81 8.76
N CYS A 192 -5.25 -15.78 8.78
CA CYS A 192 -5.53 -14.98 9.99
C CYS A 192 -6.80 -15.43 10.74
N CYS A 193 -7.31 -16.64 10.51
CA CYS A 193 -8.49 -17.13 11.21
C CYS A 193 -8.20 -17.32 12.70
N SER A 194 -9.21 -17.08 13.53
CA SER A 194 -9.04 -16.87 14.96
C SER A 194 -8.97 -18.12 15.84
N ASP A 195 -8.67 -19.26 15.23
CA ASP A 195 -8.58 -20.55 15.93
C ASP A 195 -7.14 -21.12 15.91
N ASP A 196 -6.14 -20.29 15.56
CA ASP A 196 -4.70 -20.54 15.76
C ASP A 196 -4.10 -19.70 16.91
#